data_AF-Q73QI3-F1
#
_entry.id   AF-Q73QI3-F1
#
_cell.length_a   1.000
_cell.length_b   1.000
_cell.length_c   1.000
_cell.angle_alpha   90.00
_cell.angle_beta   90.00
_cell.angle_gamma   90.00
#
_symmetry.space_group_name_H-M   'P 1'
#
loop_
_entity.id
_entity.type
_entity.pdbx_description
1 polymer ?
#
loop_
_entity_poly.entity_id
_entity_poly.type
_entity_poly.pdbx_seq_one_letter_code
_entity_poly.pdbx_strand_id
1 'polypeptide(L)'
;MQKIKAFFHQQNLRRRAARLAGRIEIVLSFAMLIGILILSIEIFFDLKEMIFAFIYDKKVPSFSEFLSLIFSLVIGLEFVNMLIKHTPGSALEVVLYTIARKIIADHGSMLDALLGVVAIAALFAVKKYLNEGGEYGAGNECDYIVNGGTSIHEINHRLDSDFDEAYGNTVAGYLFNYLKQQGRSPHLGLEADIGEYKFIIHEMDNDLIRYIKILPINEHKN
;
A
#
# COMPACT_ATOMS: atom_id res chain seq x y z
N MET A 1 -8.42 36.72 -22.72
CA MET A 1 -8.91 35.38 -23.16
C MET A 1 -7.80 34.33 -23.46
N GLN A 2 -6.51 34.67 -23.56
CA GLN A 2 -5.45 33.69 -23.91
C GLN A 2 -5.05 32.72 -22.77
N LYS A 3 -5.22 33.08 -21.48
CA LYS A 3 -4.83 32.21 -20.35
C LYS A 3 -5.71 30.96 -20.17
N ILE A 4 -6.97 31.00 -20.62
CA ILE A 4 -7.92 29.88 -20.47
C ILE A 4 -7.58 28.73 -21.45
N LYS A 5 -7.10 29.03 -22.66
CA LYS A 5 -6.70 28.01 -23.65
C LYS A 5 -5.48 27.19 -23.20
N ALA A 6 -4.53 27.80 -22.49
CA ALA A 6 -3.34 27.11 -21.99
C ALA A 6 -3.69 26.11 -20.86
N PHE A 7 -4.62 26.47 -19.97
CA PHE A 7 -5.10 25.59 -18.90
C PHE A 7 -5.85 24.36 -19.44
N PHE A 8 -6.68 24.54 -20.47
CA PHE A 8 -7.37 23.43 -21.16
C PHE A 8 -6.41 22.49 -21.90
N HIS A 9 -5.29 22.99 -22.43
CA HIS A 9 -4.29 22.14 -23.11
C HIS A 9 -3.57 21.22 -22.12
N GLN A 10 -3.23 21.72 -20.91
CA GLN A 10 -2.57 20.92 -19.88
C GLN A 10 -3.45 19.79 -19.33
N GLN A 11 -4.76 20.01 -19.18
CA GLN A 11 -5.69 18.96 -18.77
C GLN A 11 -5.82 17.84 -19.81
N ASN A 12 -5.85 18.19 -21.10
CA ASN A 12 -5.89 17.20 -22.19
C ASN A 12 -4.59 16.41 -22.32
N LEU A 13 -3.43 17.04 -22.08
CA LEU A 13 -2.14 16.35 -22.03
C LEU A 13 -2.07 15.38 -20.85
N ARG A 14 -2.48 15.81 -19.64
CA ARG A 14 -2.50 14.95 -18.44
C ARG A 14 -3.39 13.72 -18.65
N ARG A 15 -4.59 13.90 -19.19
CA ARG A 15 -5.52 12.79 -19.49
C ARG A 15 -5.01 11.86 -20.61
N ARG A 16 -4.20 12.35 -21.54
CA ARG A 16 -3.56 11.53 -22.59
C ARG A 16 -2.36 10.77 -22.02
N ALA A 17 -1.53 11.43 -21.22
CA ALA A 17 -0.40 10.83 -20.53
C ALA A 17 -0.86 9.71 -19.59
N ALA A 18 -1.89 9.94 -18.76
CA ALA A 18 -2.45 8.91 -17.88
C ALA A 18 -2.97 7.69 -18.66
N ARG A 19 -3.69 7.91 -19.78
CA ARG A 19 -4.17 6.81 -20.64
C ARG A 19 -3.07 6.07 -21.40
N LEU A 20 -1.93 6.72 -21.65
CA LEU A 20 -0.76 6.09 -22.24
C LEU A 20 0.01 5.30 -21.17
N ALA A 21 0.19 5.88 -19.99
CA ALA A 21 0.81 5.23 -18.85
C ALA A 21 0.09 3.93 -18.48
N GLY A 22 -1.23 3.94 -18.33
CA GLY A 22 -1.99 2.72 -18.03
C GLY A 22 -1.89 1.65 -19.14
N ARG A 23 -1.77 2.05 -20.42
CA ARG A 23 -1.52 1.10 -21.51
C ARG A 23 -0.13 0.49 -21.44
N ILE A 24 0.88 1.30 -21.13
CA ILE A 24 2.26 0.83 -20.94
C ILE A 24 2.32 -0.12 -19.74
N GLU A 25 1.64 0.18 -18.65
CA GLU A 25 1.59 -0.66 -17.44
C GLU A 25 1.03 -2.06 -17.71
N ILE A 26 -0.03 -2.17 -18.52
CA ILE A 26 -0.60 -3.47 -18.94
C ILE A 26 0.42 -4.25 -19.79
N VAL A 27 1.07 -3.58 -20.75
CA VAL A 27 2.08 -4.23 -21.62
C VAL A 27 3.29 -4.69 -20.79
N LEU A 28 3.76 -3.86 -19.85
CA LEU A 28 4.87 -4.19 -18.95
C LEU A 28 4.51 -5.36 -18.03
N SER A 29 3.31 -5.38 -17.47
CA SER A 29 2.82 -6.48 -16.65
C SER A 29 2.84 -7.81 -17.42
N PHE A 30 2.37 -7.80 -18.67
CA PHE A 30 2.37 -8.99 -19.51
C PHE A 30 3.79 -9.43 -19.91
N ALA A 31 4.66 -8.48 -20.26
CA ALA A 31 6.06 -8.77 -20.57
C ALA A 31 6.81 -9.36 -19.36
N MET A 32 6.60 -8.82 -18.16
CA MET A 32 7.18 -9.37 -16.93
C MET A 32 6.64 -10.76 -16.61
N LEU A 33 5.33 -11.00 -16.77
CA LEU A 33 4.76 -12.34 -16.61
C LEU A 33 5.43 -13.37 -17.53
N ILE A 34 5.61 -13.04 -18.82
CA ILE A 34 6.32 -13.92 -19.76
C ILE A 34 7.77 -14.13 -19.30
N GLY A 35 8.47 -13.07 -18.90
CA GLY A 35 9.84 -13.15 -18.41
C GLY A 35 9.98 -14.08 -17.20
N ILE A 36 9.07 -13.95 -16.23
CA ILE A 36 9.01 -14.80 -15.03
C ILE A 36 8.75 -16.25 -15.42
N LEU A 37 7.85 -16.52 -16.37
CA LEU A 37 7.58 -17.88 -16.84
C LEU A 37 8.81 -18.51 -17.50
N ILE A 38 9.52 -17.77 -18.36
CA ILE A 38 10.75 -18.25 -19.00
C ILE A 38 11.82 -18.55 -17.94
N LEU A 39 12.07 -17.60 -17.04
CA LEU A 39 13.04 -17.79 -15.95
C LEU A 39 12.65 -18.95 -15.03
N SER A 40 11.36 -19.12 -14.74
CA SER A 40 10.88 -20.25 -13.93
C SER A 40 11.18 -21.59 -14.59
N ILE A 41 11.01 -21.68 -15.91
CA ILE A 41 11.35 -22.88 -16.69
C ILE A 41 12.85 -23.15 -16.68
N GLU A 42 13.68 -22.10 -16.79
CA GLU A 42 15.15 -22.18 -16.69
C GLU A 42 15.58 -22.81 -15.36
N ILE A 43 14.98 -22.39 -14.24
CA ILE A 43 15.23 -22.99 -12.92
C ILE A 43 14.99 -24.51 -12.92
N PHE A 44 13.92 -24.99 -13.56
CA PHE A 44 13.63 -26.43 -13.62
C PHE A 44 14.69 -27.21 -14.41
N PHE A 45 15.24 -26.62 -15.48
CA PHE A 45 16.35 -27.19 -16.22
C PHE A 45 17.63 -27.18 -15.40
N ASP A 46 17.94 -26.06 -14.73
CA ASP A 46 19.11 -25.94 -13.85
C ASP A 46 19.05 -26.94 -12.68
N LEU A 47 17.89 -27.14 -12.06
CA LEU A 47 17.73 -28.16 -11.01
C LEU A 47 18.00 -29.56 -11.55
N LYS A 48 17.51 -29.88 -12.76
CA LYS A 48 17.73 -31.17 -13.38
C LYS A 48 19.23 -31.37 -13.67
N GLU A 49 19.90 -30.35 -14.19
CA GLU A 49 21.35 -30.37 -14.42
C GLU A 49 22.13 -30.48 -13.11
N MET A 50 21.69 -29.82 -12.04
CA MET A 50 22.32 -29.88 -10.72
C MET A 50 22.20 -31.28 -10.12
N ILE A 51 21.03 -31.91 -10.20
CA ILE A 51 20.80 -33.30 -9.76
C ILE A 51 21.66 -34.26 -10.59
N PHE A 52 21.73 -34.05 -11.91
CA PHE A 52 22.57 -34.87 -12.79
C PHE A 52 24.06 -34.65 -12.47
N ALA A 53 24.51 -33.42 -12.28
CA ALA A 53 25.89 -33.09 -11.93
C ALA A 53 26.30 -33.70 -10.59
N PHE A 54 25.40 -33.71 -9.60
CA PHE A 54 25.61 -34.37 -8.31
C PHE A 54 25.78 -35.89 -8.43
N ILE A 55 25.02 -36.53 -9.34
CA ILE A 55 25.12 -37.98 -9.60
C ILE A 55 26.38 -38.33 -10.41
N TYR A 56 26.81 -37.45 -11.32
CA TYR A 56 27.90 -37.70 -12.27
C TYR A 56 29.20 -36.92 -11.95
N ASP A 57 29.37 -36.46 -10.71
CA ASP A 57 30.56 -35.77 -10.19
C ASP A 57 31.05 -34.57 -11.04
N LYS A 58 30.10 -33.78 -11.55
CA LYS A 58 30.38 -32.50 -12.22
C LYS A 58 30.25 -31.35 -11.23
N LYS A 59 30.97 -30.27 -11.51
CA LYS A 59 30.99 -29.04 -10.71
C LYS A 59 29.58 -28.48 -10.55
N VAL A 60 29.05 -28.57 -9.33
CA VAL A 60 27.72 -28.08 -8.95
C VAL A 60 27.75 -26.55 -8.90
N PRO A 61 26.72 -25.83 -9.41
CA PRO A 61 26.59 -24.38 -9.22
C PRO A 61 26.61 -24.02 -7.73
N SER A 62 27.14 -22.84 -7.41
CA SER A 62 27.27 -22.42 -6.02
C SER A 62 25.89 -22.15 -5.41
N PHE A 63 25.74 -22.41 -4.11
CA PHE A 63 24.50 -22.11 -3.38
C PHE A 63 24.09 -20.63 -3.51
N SER A 64 25.07 -19.73 -3.62
CA SER A 64 24.87 -18.30 -3.84
C SER A 64 24.16 -17.99 -5.16
N GLU A 65 24.58 -18.63 -6.25
CA GLU A 65 23.99 -18.44 -7.58
C GLU A 65 22.55 -18.94 -7.61
N PHE A 66 22.30 -20.11 -7.02
CA PHE A 66 20.95 -20.65 -6.87
C PHE A 66 20.03 -19.70 -6.10
N LEU A 67 20.50 -19.18 -4.97
CA LEU A 67 19.73 -18.25 -4.15
C LEU A 67 19.49 -16.91 -4.86
N SER A 68 20.48 -16.43 -5.61
CA SER A 68 20.38 -15.22 -6.42
C SER A 68 19.26 -15.33 -7.47
N LEU A 69 19.16 -16.48 -8.11
CA LEU A 69 18.14 -16.79 -9.12
C LEU A 69 16.73 -16.83 -8.50
N ILE A 70 16.57 -17.52 -7.36
CA ILE A 70 15.29 -17.58 -6.63
C ILE A 70 14.85 -16.19 -6.20
N PHE A 71 15.72 -15.40 -5.56
CA PHE A 71 15.34 -14.07 -5.11
C PHE A 71 14.98 -13.15 -6.27
N SER A 72 15.68 -13.25 -7.40
CA SER A 72 15.29 -12.52 -8.62
C SER A 72 13.87 -12.85 -9.08
N LEU A 73 13.47 -14.12 -9.04
CA LEU A 73 12.09 -14.52 -9.37
C LEU A 73 11.06 -13.97 -8.38
N VAL A 74 11.33 -14.09 -7.08
CA VAL A 74 10.43 -13.59 -6.03
C VAL A 74 10.22 -12.09 -6.18
N ILE A 75 11.30 -11.33 -6.38
CA ILE A 75 11.25 -9.89 -6.64
C ILE A 75 10.42 -9.60 -7.90
N GLY A 76 10.64 -10.34 -8.99
CA GLY A 76 9.89 -10.19 -10.24
C GLY A 76 8.38 -10.44 -10.07
N LEU A 77 8.01 -11.50 -9.34
CA LEU A 77 6.62 -11.82 -9.04
C LEU A 77 5.94 -10.69 -8.25
N GLU A 78 6.67 -10.10 -7.32
CA GLU A 78 6.14 -9.04 -6.48
C GLU A 78 6.00 -7.71 -7.24
N PHE A 79 6.91 -7.44 -8.18
CA PHE A 79 6.71 -6.37 -9.16
C PHE A 79 5.43 -6.57 -9.99
N VAL A 80 5.16 -7.79 -10.46
CA VAL A 80 3.91 -8.09 -11.19
C VAL A 80 2.69 -7.85 -10.29
N ASN A 81 2.72 -8.33 -9.04
CA ASN A 81 1.66 -8.11 -8.07
C ASN A 81 1.42 -6.60 -7.83
N MET A 82 2.50 -5.82 -7.76
CA MET A 82 2.43 -4.37 -7.57
C MET A 82 1.79 -3.66 -8.77
N LEU A 83 2.13 -4.05 -10.01
CA LEU A 83 1.52 -3.47 -11.21
C LEU A 83 0.04 -3.88 -11.39
N ILE A 84 -0.34 -5.09 -11.00
CA ILE A 84 -1.72 -5.57 -11.13
C ILE A 84 -2.64 -4.94 -10.08
N LYS A 85 -2.18 -4.85 -8.83
CA LYS A 85 -3.03 -4.40 -7.71
C LYS A 85 -2.99 -2.88 -7.51
N HIS A 86 -2.14 -2.15 -8.24
CA HIS A 86 -1.84 -0.73 -8.04
C HIS A 86 -1.64 -0.36 -6.54
N THR A 87 -1.06 -1.27 -5.75
CA THR A 87 -0.79 -1.05 -4.33
C THR A 87 0.68 -0.64 -4.16
N PRO A 88 1.00 0.66 -4.12
CA PRO A 88 2.37 1.13 -3.90
C PRO A 88 2.91 0.72 -2.52
N GLY A 89 2.05 0.32 -1.58
CA GLY A 89 2.45 -0.21 -0.27
C GLY A 89 3.39 -1.42 -0.34
N SER A 90 3.28 -2.25 -1.40
CA SER A 90 4.17 -3.40 -1.62
C SER A 90 5.57 -2.99 -2.11
N ALA A 91 5.77 -1.76 -2.59
CA ALA A 91 7.07 -1.33 -3.12
C ALA A 91 8.19 -1.41 -2.06
N LEU A 92 7.86 -1.09 -0.79
CA LEU A 92 8.82 -1.17 0.31
C LEU A 92 9.29 -2.61 0.56
N GLU A 93 8.38 -3.59 0.43
CA GLU A 93 8.70 -5.01 0.61
C GLU A 93 9.63 -5.48 -0.51
N VAL A 94 9.35 -5.09 -1.75
CA VAL A 94 10.21 -5.41 -2.90
C VAL A 94 11.62 -4.83 -2.74
N VAL A 95 11.73 -3.58 -2.29
CA VAL A 95 13.03 -2.94 -2.02
C VAL A 95 13.77 -3.66 -0.89
N LEU A 96 13.05 -4.04 0.18
CA LEU A 96 13.62 -4.81 1.30
C LEU A 96 14.19 -6.16 0.81
N TYR A 97 13.43 -6.93 0.02
CA TYR A 97 13.91 -8.19 -0.56
C TYR A 97 15.11 -8.01 -1.48
N THR A 98 15.13 -6.90 -2.24
CA THR A 98 16.26 -6.57 -3.12
C THR A 98 17.54 -6.34 -2.34
N ILE A 99 17.48 -5.61 -1.22
CA ILE A 99 18.64 -5.37 -0.37
C ILE A 99 19.03 -6.67 0.36
N ALA A 100 18.07 -7.43 0.89
CA ALA A 100 18.34 -8.70 1.55
C ALA A 100 19.05 -9.69 0.62
N ARG A 101 18.58 -9.83 -0.63
CA ARG A 101 19.25 -10.65 -1.66
C ARG A 101 20.69 -10.21 -1.87
N LYS A 102 20.94 -8.90 -1.99
CA LYS A 102 22.28 -8.33 -2.19
C LYS A 102 23.25 -8.72 -1.07
N ILE A 103 22.77 -8.86 0.16
CA ILE A 103 23.60 -9.25 1.32
C ILE A 103 23.84 -10.77 1.36
N ILE A 104 22.82 -11.59 1.05
CA ILE A 104 22.88 -13.04 1.24
C ILE A 104 23.49 -13.76 0.02
N ALA A 105 23.13 -13.32 -1.19
CA ALA A 105 23.49 -14.01 -2.43
C ALA A 105 24.71 -13.41 -3.14
N ASP A 106 25.17 -12.21 -2.73
CA ASP A 106 26.39 -11.59 -3.25
C ASP A 106 27.48 -11.74 -2.17
N HIS A 107 28.64 -12.29 -2.54
CA HIS A 107 29.79 -12.38 -1.64
C HIS A 107 30.50 -11.02 -1.58
N GLY A 108 29.75 -9.98 -1.19
CA GLY A 108 30.22 -8.62 -1.06
C GLY A 108 31.21 -8.45 0.08
N SER A 109 31.83 -7.28 0.12
CA SER A 109 32.68 -6.90 1.26
C SER A 109 31.83 -6.77 2.53
N MET A 110 32.47 -6.87 3.70
CA MET A 110 31.79 -6.63 4.99
C MET A 110 31.17 -5.22 5.07
N LEU A 111 31.72 -4.26 4.31
CA LEU A 111 31.16 -2.91 4.18
C LEU A 111 29.86 -2.90 3.38
N ASP A 112 29.73 -3.71 2.33
CA ASP A 112 28.50 -3.79 1.54
C ASP A 112 27.35 -4.36 2.38
N ALA A 113 27.65 -5.35 3.22
CA ALA A 113 26.70 -5.89 4.18
C ALA A 113 26.26 -4.82 5.21
N LEU A 114 27.21 -4.05 5.75
CA LEU A 114 26.91 -2.96 6.69
C LEU A 114 26.02 -1.89 6.05
N LEU A 115 26.35 -1.45 4.83
CA LEU A 115 25.55 -0.49 4.07
C LEU A 115 24.15 -1.02 3.77
N GLY A 116 24.03 -2.31 3.44
CA GLY A 116 22.74 -2.97 3.26
C GLY A 116 21.89 -2.93 4.53
N VAL A 117 22.46 -3.25 5.70
CA VAL A 117 21.76 -3.18 6.99
C VAL A 117 21.32 -1.75 7.30
N VAL A 118 22.19 -0.75 7.07
CA VAL A 118 21.85 0.67 7.25
C VAL A 118 20.72 1.10 6.30
N ALA A 119 20.72 0.63 5.05
CA ALA A 119 19.65 0.91 4.10
C ALA A 119 18.30 0.30 4.55
N ILE A 120 18.32 -0.92 5.08
CA ILE A 120 17.11 -1.54 5.66
C ILE A 120 16.60 -0.72 6.86
N ALA A 121 17.49 -0.31 7.77
CA ALA A 121 17.12 0.52 8.91
C ALA A 121 16.50 1.86 8.47
N ALA A 122 17.07 2.49 7.44
CA ALA A 122 16.53 3.72 6.85
C ALA A 122 15.14 3.50 6.23
N LEU A 123 14.91 2.38 5.52
CA LEU A 123 13.59 2.05 4.98
C LEU A 123 12.53 1.90 6.06
N PHE A 124 12.86 1.23 7.18
CA PHE A 124 11.95 1.13 8.31
C PHE A 124 11.72 2.48 8.99
N ALA A 125 12.73 3.34 9.09
CA ALA A 125 12.57 4.68 9.61
C ALA A 125 11.63 5.51 8.72
N VAL A 126 11.83 5.50 7.39
CA VAL A 126 10.94 6.17 6.44
C VAL A 126 9.52 5.62 6.56
N LYS A 127 9.35 4.29 6.59
CA LYS A 127 8.03 3.67 6.79
C LYS A 127 7.35 4.14 8.07
N LYS A 128 8.10 4.26 9.17
CA LYS A 128 7.55 4.70 10.44
C LYS A 128 7.16 6.18 10.40
N TYR A 129 8.10 7.06 10.07
CA TYR A 129 7.89 8.50 10.20
C TYR A 129 7.05 9.13 9.08
N LEU A 130 7.00 8.51 7.89
CA LEU A 130 6.22 9.03 6.76
C LEU A 130 4.78 8.48 6.75
N ASN A 131 4.55 7.29 7.30
CA ASN A 131 3.25 6.61 7.28
C ASN A 131 2.42 6.85 8.55
N GLU A 132 2.94 7.61 9.53
CA GLU A 132 2.18 8.10 10.69
C GLU A 132 1.12 9.18 10.30
N GLY A 133 1.08 9.62 9.03
CA GLY A 133 0.19 10.67 8.54
C GLY A 133 -0.95 10.25 7.59
N GLY A 134 -1.05 8.99 7.17
CA GLY A 134 -2.10 8.61 6.23
C GLY A 134 -2.07 7.16 5.74
N GLU A 135 -3.28 6.70 5.41
CA GLU A 135 -3.58 5.53 4.57
C GLU A 135 -3.64 4.15 5.24
N TYR A 136 -4.84 3.85 5.75
CA TYR A 136 -5.58 2.69 5.25
C TYR A 136 -6.66 3.20 4.29
N GLY A 137 -6.32 3.32 3.01
CA GLY A 137 -7.19 3.87 1.97
C GLY A 137 -7.02 3.15 0.64
N ALA A 138 -7.19 1.82 0.64
CA ALA A 138 -7.35 1.05 -0.59
C ALA A 138 -8.78 0.51 -0.64
N GLY A 139 -9.69 1.28 -1.24
CA GLY A 139 -11.04 0.84 -1.58
C GLY A 139 -12.09 1.94 -1.50
N ASN A 140 -12.44 2.47 -2.67
CA ASN A 140 -13.57 3.37 -2.98
C ASN A 140 -13.39 4.87 -2.66
N GLU A 141 -13.60 5.69 -3.69
CA GLU A 141 -13.49 7.16 -3.74
C GLU A 141 -14.38 7.96 -2.76
N CYS A 142 -15.07 7.33 -1.79
CA CYS A 142 -15.89 8.02 -0.79
C CYS A 142 -15.79 7.43 0.63
N ASP A 143 -14.95 6.43 0.86
CA ASP A 143 -14.87 5.74 2.16
C ASP A 143 -13.75 6.36 3.01
N TYR A 144 -14.12 7.26 3.92
CA TYR A 144 -13.14 7.97 4.75
C TYR A 144 -12.95 7.27 6.10
N ILE A 145 -11.98 6.35 6.20
CA ILE A 145 -11.63 5.67 7.46
C ILE A 145 -10.57 6.47 8.22
N VAL A 146 -10.88 6.83 9.47
CA VAL A 146 -10.00 7.63 10.33
C VAL A 146 -9.72 6.95 11.66
N ASN A 147 -8.56 7.26 12.23
CA ASN A 147 -8.22 6.85 13.59
C ASN A 147 -9.10 7.61 14.59
N GLY A 148 -9.57 6.94 15.64
CA GLY A 148 -10.39 7.53 16.69
C GLY A 148 -9.73 8.72 17.41
N GLY A 149 -8.40 8.77 17.43
CA GLY A 149 -7.60 9.87 17.99
C GLY A 149 -7.46 11.09 17.09
N THR A 150 -7.88 11.04 15.82
CA THR A 150 -7.87 12.19 14.92
C THR A 150 -8.74 13.32 15.49
N SER A 151 -8.34 14.58 15.29
CA SER A 151 -9.10 15.72 15.78
C SER A 151 -10.38 15.94 14.96
N ILE A 152 -11.50 16.23 15.63
CA ILE A 152 -12.76 16.55 14.92
C ILE A 152 -12.62 17.83 14.06
N HIS A 153 -11.79 18.78 14.48
CA HIS A 153 -11.47 19.99 13.73
C HIS A 153 -10.83 19.68 12.37
N GLU A 154 -9.91 18.71 12.36
CA GLU A 154 -9.27 18.23 11.14
C GLU A 154 -10.27 17.54 10.21
N ILE A 155 -11.23 16.80 10.76
CA ILE A 155 -12.33 16.20 9.97
C ILE A 155 -13.19 17.30 9.34
N ASN A 156 -13.58 18.32 10.10
CA ASN A 156 -14.36 19.45 9.60
C ASN A 156 -13.68 20.14 8.41
N HIS A 157 -12.38 20.41 8.52
CA HIS A 157 -11.62 21.01 7.43
C HIS A 157 -11.51 20.08 6.20
N ARG A 158 -11.37 18.76 6.40
CA ARG A 158 -11.19 17.79 5.31
C ARG A 158 -12.48 17.46 4.57
N LEU A 159 -13.60 17.41 5.28
CA LEU A 159 -14.92 17.07 4.74
C LEU A 159 -15.78 18.30 4.40
N ASP A 160 -15.25 19.51 4.56
CA ASP A 160 -15.99 20.78 4.43
C ASP A 160 -17.30 20.74 5.23
N SER A 161 -17.21 20.26 6.48
CA SER A 161 -18.32 20.00 7.38
C SER A 161 -18.22 20.83 8.67
N ASP A 162 -19.34 20.95 9.39
CA ASP A 162 -19.44 21.72 10.64
C ASP A 162 -19.93 20.84 11.79
N PHE A 163 -19.17 19.79 12.12
CA PHE A 163 -19.42 18.96 13.29
C PHE A 163 -19.15 19.74 14.57
N ASP A 164 -20.08 19.68 15.51
CA ASP A 164 -20.02 20.45 16.76
C ASP A 164 -18.91 19.94 17.70
N GLU A 165 -17.80 20.66 17.77
CA GLU A 165 -16.65 20.27 18.57
C GLU A 165 -16.97 20.15 20.08
N ALA A 166 -18.12 20.65 20.55
CA ALA A 166 -18.57 20.50 21.94
C ALA A 166 -18.82 19.03 22.34
N TYR A 167 -19.12 18.14 21.39
CA TYR A 167 -19.26 16.71 21.68
C TYR A 167 -17.92 16.03 21.93
N GLY A 168 -16.79 16.61 21.51
CA GLY A 168 -15.47 16.07 21.82
C GLY A 168 -14.41 16.49 20.82
N ASN A 169 -13.16 16.53 21.29
CA ASN A 169 -12.01 17.01 20.50
C ASN A 169 -11.47 15.97 19.50
N THR A 170 -11.72 14.69 19.74
CA THR A 170 -11.30 13.57 18.88
C THR A 170 -12.50 12.88 18.24
N VAL A 171 -12.35 12.25 17.08
CA VAL A 171 -13.47 11.59 16.38
C VAL A 171 -14.12 10.49 17.24
N ALA A 172 -13.33 9.70 17.96
CA ALA A 172 -13.84 8.69 18.88
C ALA A 172 -14.57 9.32 20.07
N GLY A 173 -14.00 10.37 20.66
CA GLY A 173 -14.63 11.07 21.79
C GLY A 173 -15.95 11.74 21.38
N TYR A 174 -15.94 12.41 20.23
CA TYR A 174 -17.11 13.01 19.60
C TYR A 174 -18.21 11.97 19.39
N LEU A 175 -17.92 10.87 18.70
CA LEU A 175 -18.90 9.81 18.41
C LEU A 175 -19.41 9.14 19.70
N PHE A 176 -18.52 8.85 20.65
CA PHE A 176 -18.90 8.27 21.94
C PHE A 176 -19.90 9.16 22.70
N ASN A 177 -19.59 10.46 22.82
CA ASN A 177 -20.44 11.40 23.53
C ASN A 177 -21.75 11.68 22.79
N TYR A 178 -21.71 11.72 21.46
CA TYR A 178 -22.91 11.83 20.61
C TYR A 178 -23.86 10.65 20.84
N LEU A 179 -23.34 9.41 20.83
CA LEU A 179 -24.15 8.21 21.10
C LEU A 179 -24.70 8.17 22.53
N LYS A 180 -23.89 8.60 23.51
CA LYS A 180 -24.29 8.65 24.91
C LYS A 180 -25.47 9.59 25.14
N GLN A 181 -25.54 10.73 24.44
CA GLN A 181 -26.69 11.64 24.51
C GLN A 181 -27.97 11.00 23.95
N GLN A 182 -27.84 10.07 23.01
CA GLN A 182 -28.97 9.29 22.48
C GLN A 182 -29.29 8.03 23.30
N GLY A 183 -28.61 7.82 24.44
CA GLY A 183 -28.75 6.61 25.25
C GLY A 183 -28.22 5.34 24.58
N ARG A 184 -27.38 5.46 23.55
CA ARG A 184 -26.77 4.35 22.83
C ARG A 184 -25.36 4.07 23.34
N SER A 185 -24.98 2.80 23.37
CA SER A 185 -23.62 2.37 23.69
C SER A 185 -22.88 1.97 22.40
N PRO A 186 -21.62 2.38 22.23
CA PRO A 186 -20.83 2.04 21.06
C PRO A 186 -20.57 0.54 21.00
N HIS A 187 -20.70 -0.04 19.81
CA HIS A 187 -20.30 -1.41 19.51
C HIS A 187 -19.82 -1.49 18.05
N LEU A 188 -19.03 -2.51 17.75
CA LEU A 188 -18.48 -2.73 16.41
C LEU A 188 -19.61 -2.78 15.36
N GLY A 189 -19.47 -2.02 14.29
CA GLY A 189 -20.46 -1.94 13.20
C GLY A 189 -21.65 -1.01 13.48
N LEU A 190 -21.73 -0.36 14.64
CA LEU A 190 -22.77 0.64 14.89
C LEU A 190 -22.63 1.82 13.93
N GLU A 191 -23.76 2.20 13.32
CA GLU A 191 -23.88 3.36 12.43
C GLU A 191 -24.60 4.51 13.16
N ALA A 192 -24.11 5.74 12.97
CA ALA A 192 -24.72 6.96 13.45
C ALA A 192 -24.74 8.01 12.34
N ASP A 193 -25.93 8.52 12.02
CA ASP A 193 -26.11 9.59 11.04
C ASP A 193 -25.93 10.95 11.75
N ILE A 194 -24.96 11.73 11.28
CA ILE A 194 -24.52 12.99 11.89
C ILE A 194 -24.35 14.01 10.76
N GLY A 195 -25.30 14.94 10.63
CA GLY A 195 -25.35 15.86 9.51
C GLY A 195 -25.50 15.12 8.17
N GLU A 196 -24.72 15.50 7.18
CA GLU A 196 -24.68 14.87 5.84
C GLU A 196 -23.79 13.61 5.80
N TYR A 197 -23.33 13.12 6.96
CA TYR A 197 -22.37 12.04 7.05
C TYR A 197 -22.81 10.93 8.00
N LYS A 198 -22.50 9.69 7.62
CA LYS A 198 -22.70 8.49 8.42
C LYS A 198 -21.37 8.05 9.02
N PHE A 199 -21.32 7.93 10.33
CA PHE A 199 -20.19 7.44 11.11
C PHE A 199 -20.42 5.97 11.45
N ILE A 200 -19.49 5.10 11.08
CA ILE A 200 -19.57 3.65 11.31
C ILE A 200 -18.36 3.23 12.13
N ILE A 201 -18.60 2.57 13.27
CA ILE A 201 -17.52 2.01 14.08
C ILE A 201 -16.90 0.84 13.33
N HIS A 202 -15.70 1.04 12.77
CA HIS A 202 -15.02 0.05 11.95
C HIS A 202 -14.21 -0.94 12.78
N GLU A 203 -13.57 -0.46 13.85
CA GLU A 203 -12.76 -1.29 14.74
C GLU A 203 -12.81 -0.77 16.18
N MET A 204 -12.90 -1.70 17.13
CA MET A 204 -12.83 -1.44 18.57
C MET A 204 -11.80 -2.34 19.23
N ASP A 205 -11.12 -1.80 20.23
CA ASP A 205 -10.25 -2.54 21.15
C ASP A 205 -10.88 -2.46 22.55
N ASN A 206 -11.60 -3.52 22.92
CA ASN A 206 -12.47 -3.54 24.10
C ASN A 206 -13.48 -2.38 24.05
N ASP A 207 -13.36 -1.40 24.96
CA ASP A 207 -14.24 -0.23 25.04
C ASP A 207 -13.72 0.98 24.22
N LEU A 208 -12.54 0.87 23.61
CA LEU A 208 -11.92 1.98 22.87
C LEU A 208 -12.24 1.88 21.37
N ILE A 209 -12.87 2.93 20.83
CA ILE A 209 -13.09 3.07 19.39
C ILE A 209 -11.76 3.41 18.71
N ARG A 210 -11.24 2.49 17.88
CA ARG A 210 -9.93 2.62 17.22
C ARG A 210 -10.04 3.25 15.84
N TYR A 211 -10.98 2.80 15.02
CA TYR A 211 -11.17 3.28 13.67
C TYR A 211 -12.64 3.51 13.36
N ILE A 212 -12.93 4.61 12.68
CA ILE A 212 -14.27 5.06 12.33
C ILE A 212 -14.31 5.33 10.83
N LYS A 213 -15.30 4.76 10.16
CA LYS A 213 -15.55 4.98 8.75
C LYS A 213 -16.62 6.06 8.59
N ILE A 214 -16.31 7.11 7.84
CA ILE A 214 -17.21 8.25 7.59
C ILE A 214 -17.61 8.22 6.11
N LEU A 215 -18.92 8.26 5.85
CA LEU A 215 -19.51 8.19 4.52
C LEU A 215 -20.47 9.35 4.29
N PRO A 216 -20.51 9.99 3.11
CA PRO A 216 -21.57 10.92 2.80
C PRO A 216 -22.92 10.16 2.71
N ILE A 217 -23.95 10.72 3.33
CA ILE A 217 -25.33 10.25 3.19
C ILE A 217 -25.82 10.80 1.85
N ASN A 218 -25.62 10.05 0.77
CA ASN A 218 -26.09 10.47 -0.55
C ASN A 218 -27.62 10.59 -0.56
N GLU A 219 -28.15 11.81 -0.46
CA GLU A 219 -29.50 12.16 -0.92
C GLU A 219 -29.54 12.18 -2.46
N HIS A 220 -29.42 11.02 -3.11
CA HIS A 220 -29.93 10.86 -4.48
C HIS A 220 -30.45 9.44 -4.69
N LYS A 221 -31.67 9.22 -4.21
CA LYS A 221 -32.67 8.53 -5.02
C LYS A 221 -32.88 9.38 -6.28
N ASN A 222 -32.48 8.83 -7.43
CA ASN A 222 -33.29 8.79 -8.66
C ASN A 222 -32.60 7.89 -9.69
#